data_AF-A0A2P5FJS1-F1
#
_entry.id   AF-A0A2P5FJS1-F1
#
_cell.length_a   1.000
_cell.length_b   1.000
_cell.length_c   1.000
_cell.angle_alpha   90.00
_cell.angle_beta   90.00
_cell.angle_gamma   90.00
#
_symmetry.space_group_name_H-M   'P 1'
#
loop_
_entity.id
_entity.type
_entity.pdbx_description
1 polymer ?
#
loop_
_entity_poly.entity_id
_entity_poly.type
_entity_poly.pdbx_seq_one_letter_code
_entity_poly.pdbx_strand_id
1 'polypeptide(L)'
;MEMGTVTKTKISSSNMLMFHQIFTDDDLLVEIFIRLPDLQSVVRCGAACKRWNSIINSNHYRHQELLREVESKSSSFFPFTISNPI
;
A
#
# COMPACT_ATOMS: atom_id res chain seq x y z
N MET A 1 15.19 -36.83 -28.38
CA MET A 1 13.98 -36.08 -28.79
C MET A 1 13.15 -35.90 -27.53
N GLU A 2 13.45 -34.86 -26.76
CA GLU A 2 12.80 -34.62 -25.46
C GLU A 2 11.47 -33.89 -25.66
N MET A 3 10.38 -34.48 -25.18
CA MET A 3 9.05 -33.89 -25.16
C MET A 3 8.81 -33.33 -23.77
N GLY A 4 9.09 -32.04 -23.59
CA GLY A 4 8.78 -31.32 -22.35
C GLY A 4 7.28 -31.16 -22.18
N THR A 5 6.72 -31.76 -21.12
CA THR A 5 5.32 -31.57 -20.74
C THR A 5 5.21 -30.29 -19.89
N VAL A 6 4.63 -29.25 -20.48
CA VAL A 6 4.28 -28.01 -19.77
C VAL A 6 3.19 -28.35 -18.76
N THR A 7 3.54 -28.37 -17.48
CA THR A 7 2.59 -28.50 -16.38
C THR A 7 1.80 -27.19 -16.28
N LYS A 8 0.53 -27.21 -16.70
CA LYS A 8 -0.44 -26.15 -16.39
C LYS A 8 -0.66 -26.12 -14.89
N THR A 9 -0.01 -25.19 -14.20
CA THR A 9 -0.24 -24.94 -12.78
C THR A 9 -1.67 -24.45 -12.61
N LYS A 10 -2.53 -25.32 -12.08
CA LYS A 10 -3.91 -25.00 -11.69
C LYS A 10 -3.82 -24.07 -10.49
N ILE A 11 -3.92 -22.77 -10.72
CA ILE A 11 -3.98 -21.77 -9.64
C ILE A 11 -5.22 -22.11 -8.81
N SER A 12 -4.99 -22.56 -7.57
CA SER A 12 -6.03 -22.96 -6.64
C SER A 12 -6.89 -21.76 -6.29
N SER A 13 -8.21 -21.87 -6.51
CA SER A 13 -9.21 -20.86 -6.15
C SER A 13 -9.15 -20.44 -4.67
N SER A 14 -8.58 -21.28 -3.80
CA SER A 14 -8.36 -20.99 -2.38
C SER A 14 -7.41 -19.82 -2.14
N ASN A 15 -6.43 -19.58 -3.01
CA ASN A 15 -5.48 -18.47 -2.88
C ASN A 15 -6.14 -17.12 -3.19
N MET A 16 -7.14 -17.12 -4.08
CA MET A 16 -7.89 -15.93 -4.50
C MET A 16 -8.87 -15.46 -3.42
N LEU A 17 -9.40 -16.38 -2.62
CA LEU A 17 -10.29 -16.07 -1.49
C LEU A 17 -9.53 -15.50 -0.29
N MET A 18 -8.24 -15.80 -0.14
CA MET A 18 -7.45 -15.31 0.99
C MET A 18 -7.17 -13.80 0.91
N PHE A 19 -6.94 -13.27 -0.29
CA PHE A 19 -6.71 -11.83 -0.47
C PHE A 19 -8.00 -11.00 -0.30
N HIS A 20 -9.17 -11.57 -0.60
CA HIS A 20 -10.46 -10.87 -0.45
C HIS A 20 -10.96 -10.83 1.02
N GLN A 21 -10.35 -11.60 1.93
CA GLN A 21 -10.79 -11.65 3.33
C GLN A 21 -10.00 -10.74 4.29
N ILE A 22 -8.93 -10.10 3.84
CA ILE A 22 -7.95 -9.45 4.73
C ILE A 22 -8.01 -7.91 4.67
N PHE A 23 -8.49 -7.32 3.58
CA PHE A 23 -8.60 -5.87 3.45
C PHE A 23 -10.01 -5.48 3.00
N THR A 24 -10.66 -4.58 3.73
CA THR A 24 -11.84 -3.91 3.20
C THR A 24 -11.42 -2.94 2.10
N ASP A 25 -12.34 -2.58 1.20
CA ASP A 25 -12.10 -1.56 0.16
C ASP A 25 -11.53 -0.26 0.74
N ASP A 26 -11.94 0.11 1.97
CA ASP A 26 -11.49 1.33 2.63
C ASP A 26 -10.05 1.20 3.14
N ASP A 27 -9.64 0.02 3.60
CA ASP A 27 -8.26 -0.21 4.07
C ASP A 27 -7.26 -0.07 2.92
N LEU A 28 -7.61 -0.57 1.73
CA LEU A 28 -6.79 -0.37 0.52
C LEU A 28 -6.71 1.09 0.10
N LEU A 29 -7.82 1.83 0.20
CA LEU A 29 -7.83 3.27 -0.08
C LEU A 29 -6.96 4.04 0.92
N VAL A 30 -7.01 3.67 2.21
CA VAL A 30 -6.12 4.23 3.23
C VAL A 30 -4.67 3.99 2.85
N GLU A 31 -4.27 2.76 2.55
CA GLU A 31 -2.91 2.39 2.09
C GLU A 31 -2.44 3.21 0.88
N ILE A 32 -3.32 3.46 -0.09
CA ILE A 32 -3.01 4.28 -1.26
C ILE A 32 -2.78 5.74 -0.83
N PHE A 33 -3.67 6.31 -0.03
CA PHE A 33 -3.60 7.71 0.38
C PHE A 33 -2.37 8.00 1.25
N ILE A 34 -2.04 7.12 2.20
CA ILE A 34 -0.84 7.30 3.05
C ILE A 34 0.45 7.22 2.23
N ARG A 35 0.47 6.54 1.07
CA ARG A 35 1.65 6.48 0.18
C ARG A 35 1.84 7.72 -0.68
N LEU A 36 0.88 8.65 -0.68
CA LEU A 36 1.03 9.90 -1.41
C LEU A 36 2.15 10.75 -0.76
N PRO A 37 2.99 11.41 -1.58
CA PRO A 37 4.18 12.11 -1.07
C PRO A 37 3.85 13.39 -0.31
N ASP A 38 2.65 13.95 -0.48
CA ASP A 38 2.29 15.24 0.07
C ASP A 38 0.81 15.31 0.49
N LEU A 39 0.56 16.11 1.52
CA LEU A 39 -0.78 16.31 2.07
C LEU A 39 -1.74 16.99 1.09
N GLN A 40 -1.26 17.82 0.16
CA GLN A 40 -2.12 18.50 -0.81
C GLN A 40 -2.74 17.50 -1.79
N SER A 41 -1.98 16.49 -2.23
CA SER A 41 -2.46 15.39 -3.05
C SER A 41 -3.55 14.60 -2.33
N VAL A 42 -3.37 14.29 -1.05
CA VAL A 42 -4.39 13.62 -0.22
C VAL A 42 -5.67 14.47 -0.15
N VAL A 43 -5.56 15.77 0.13
CA VAL A 43 -6.72 16.67 0.21
C VAL A 43 -7.46 16.74 -1.13
N ARG A 44 -6.73 16.76 -2.26
CA ARG A 44 -7.33 16.72 -3.61
C ARG A 44 -8.07 15.40 -3.86
N CYS A 45 -7.56 14.27 -3.38
CA CYS A 45 -8.28 13.00 -3.42
C CYS A 45 -9.61 13.08 -2.66
N GLY A 46 -9.66 13.82 -1.54
CA GLY A 46 -10.91 14.08 -0.82
C GLY A 46 -12.01 14.72 -1.68
N ALA A 47 -11.65 15.52 -2.68
CA ALA A 47 -12.61 16.14 -3.58
C ALA A 47 -13.22 15.17 -4.63
N ALA A 48 -12.66 13.97 -4.81
CA ALA A 48 -13.13 13.02 -5.82
C ALA A 48 -14.53 12.48 -5.51
N CYS A 49 -14.80 12.15 -4.23
CA CYS A 49 -16.13 11.74 -3.77
C CYS A 49 -16.28 11.85 -2.25
N LYS A 50 -17.53 11.85 -1.77
CA LYS A 50 -17.86 11.90 -0.33
C LYS A 50 -17.20 10.77 0.45
N ARG A 51 -17.09 9.57 -0.14
CA ARG A 51 -16.48 8.40 0.50
C ARG A 51 -14.99 8.64 0.78
N TRP A 52 -14.24 9.11 -0.21
CA TRP A 52 -12.80 9.39 -0.06
C TRP A 52 -12.56 10.48 0.97
N ASN A 53 -13.37 11.55 0.93
CA ASN A 53 -13.31 12.59 1.96
C ASN A 53 -13.58 12.03 3.36
N SER A 54 -14.55 11.12 3.52
CA SER A 54 -14.85 10.50 4.80
C SER A 54 -13.70 9.63 5.32
N ILE A 55 -13.03 8.89 4.44
CA ILE A 55 -11.88 8.04 4.78
C ILE A 55 -10.70 8.89 5.25
N ILE A 56 -10.33 9.93 4.49
CA ILE A 56 -9.20 10.82 4.80
C ILE A 56 -9.40 11.53 6.15
N ASN A 57 -10.64 11.89 6.48
CA ASN A 57 -10.96 12.55 7.75
C ASN A 57 -11.19 11.57 8.92
N SER A 58 -11.08 10.26 8.70
CA SER A 58 -11.31 9.24 9.72
C SER A 58 -10.14 9.13 10.71
N ASN A 59 -10.42 8.69 11.94
CA ASN A 59 -9.38 8.39 12.92
C ASN A 59 -8.49 7.22 12.47
N HIS A 60 -9.03 6.27 11.69
CA HIS A 60 -8.27 5.15 11.15
C HIS A 60 -7.15 5.63 10.23
N TYR A 61 -7.47 6.51 9.28
CA TYR A 61 -6.49 7.13 8.39
C TYR A 61 -5.40 7.88 9.17
N ARG A 62 -5.79 8.71 10.16
CA ARG A 62 -4.85 9.48 10.98
C ARG A 62 -3.91 8.59 11.79
N HIS A 63 -4.38 7.45 12.28
CA HIS A 63 -3.55 6.50 13.01
C HIS A 63 -2.50 5.87 12.10
N GLN A 64 -2.89 5.44 10.89
CA GLN A 64 -1.98 4.84 9.90
C GLN A 64 -0.90 5.84 9.44
N GLU A 65 -1.28 7.10 9.22
CA GLU A 65 -0.33 8.16 8.87
C GLU A 65 0.74 8.37 9.96
N LEU A 66 0.33 8.35 11.23
CA LEU A 66 1.26 8.47 12.36
C LEU A 66 2.19 7.26 12.48
N LEU A 67 1.70 6.05 12.23
CA LEU A 67 2.53 4.83 12.24
C LEU A 67 3.60 4.88 11.15
N ARG A 68 3.24 5.33 9.93
CA ARG A 68 4.20 5.56 8.85
C ARG A 68 5.27 6.57 9.24
N GLU A 69 4.90 7.67 9.88
CA GLU A 69 5.85 8.68 10.35
C GLU A 69 6.86 8.08 11.35
N VAL A 70 6.41 7.18 12.22
CA VAL A 70 7.28 6.47 13.17
C VAL A 70 8.21 5.49 12.43
N GLU A 71 7.69 4.72 11.47
CA GLU A 71 8.47 3.77 10.68
C GLU A 71 9.46 4.45 9.72
N SER A 72 9.07 5.59 9.14
CA SER A 72 9.92 6.39 8.28
C SER A 72 11.06 7.02 9.07
N LYS A 73 10.81 7.46 10.31
CA LYS A 73 11.84 7.96 11.23
C LYS A 73 12.73 6.83 11.74
N SER A 74 12.22 5.63 11.98
CA SER A 74 13.08 4.49 12.37
C SER A 74 13.94 3.98 11.20
N SER A 75 13.49 4.11 9.95
CA SER A 75 14.30 3.81 8.76
C SER A 75 15.45 4.80 8.53
N SER A 76 15.36 6.01 9.08
CA SER A 76 16.47 6.98 9.08
C SER A 76 17.67 6.57 9.96
N PHE A 77 17.55 5.47 10.72
CA PHE A 77 18.70 4.81 11.36
C PHE A 77 19.59 4.04 10.38
N PHE A 78 19.21 3.90 9.11
CA PHE A 78 20.16 3.54 8.06
C PHE A 78 20.60 4.80 7.32
N PRO A 79 21.79 5.33 7.64
CA PRO A 79 22.32 6.50 6.96
C PRO A 79 22.67 6.08 5.54
N PHE A 80 22.19 6.84 4.57
CA PHE A 80 22.64 6.80 3.19
C PHE A 80 24.18 6.92 3.13
N THR A 81 24.89 5.83 2.84
CA THR A 81 26.18 5.80 2.11
C THR A 81 26.32 4.37 1.58
N ILE A 82 26.46 4.11 0.28
CA ILE A 82 27.68 4.35 -0.48
C ILE A 82 27.33 5.05 -1.80
N SER A 83 27.87 6.26 -1.95
CA SER A 83 28.18 6.87 -3.25
C SER A 83 28.93 5.87 -4.12
N ASN A 84 28.46 5.64 -5.35
CA ASN A 84 29.35 5.20 -6.43
C ASN A 84 29.98 6.45 -7.04
N PRO A 85 31.28 6.73 -6.83
CA PRO A 85 32.02 7.53 -7.80
C PRO A 85 32.44 6.63 -8.97
N ILE A 86 32.08 7.11 -10.17
CA ILE A 86 32.58 6.86 -11.54
C ILE A 86 33.48 5.64 -11.74
#